data_AF-A0A4Q2WVZ4-F1
#
_entry.id   AF-A0A4Q2WVZ4-F1
#
_cell.length_a   1.000
_cell.length_b   1.000
_cell.length_c   1.000
_cell.angle_alpha   90.00
_cell.angle_beta   90.00
_cell.angle_gamma   90.00
#
_symmetry.space_group_name_H-M   'P 1'
#
loop_
_entity.id
_entity.type
_entity.pdbx_description
1 polymer ?
#
loop_
_entity_poly.entity_id
_entity_poly.type
_entity_poly.pdbx_seq_one_letter_code
_entity_poly.pdbx_strand_id
1 'polypeptide(L)'
;MSSTPDYTIDYGSFGVQAATPRSDANAPLYASEDGVVASLSNNECIFQVRRSGETHVMTFQVLQALDQSREFRTLDEHVARILATIPGLASQREGVARVLDGLVSRGLLVADREFLERVGSAPAREPAALRGVFIRACDRPRQLAQLLATLTEYERRFHANRHYVVLDDSGTREAVDGHRDLVREFARATGCKLTYIGAAERAKLVERMAKAVPQAASILPVVLGGGTRSDRFGGGRAWNLALLLSAGARLVLLDDDHRLPLRRLEDARTGLDPNPSAPTTTRFHRNIENALGAGDELDVDPFELHLGVAGYALGHLASTPDYAIDRASLRGLPLSRLDHLLGDAPILASQHGAYGSSRTESGIWMYQLSPHERAEFTRDRDAYLRNIEAGSIWYGRTQAHAARIASFTPFALDNSVMLPCTNPLGRGEDALFSRVMDLCHPHALTLELPVAIGHVQEAQRKRSARTMAAHTPRFNYFVGDFVQRQLPELHAAEPAQRLGLLAAHLRDIGAADAGGRLRQLREYLAYSRADLIERLQHQFDGAQDAPIWWQADVRSIIEANGRALISKAPPRLGDWPEAIDEAGCANLLRDESLALASAFDAWPALWNWAREQGGRLLGAV
;
A
#
# COMPACT_ATOMS: atom_id res chain seq x y z
N MET A 1 10.47 17.65 -14.59
CA MET A 1 11.35 17.60 -15.78
C MET A 1 12.51 16.71 -15.38
N SER A 2 12.75 15.50 -15.87
CA SER A 2 12.38 14.77 -17.10
C SER A 2 11.07 13.99 -16.98
N SER A 3 10.10 14.37 -17.80
CA SER A 3 8.93 13.56 -18.10
C SER A 3 9.29 12.68 -19.29
N THR A 4 9.35 11.37 -19.11
CA THR A 4 8.94 10.47 -20.19
C THR A 4 7.41 10.46 -20.12
N PRO A 5 6.69 11.19 -20.99
CA PRO A 5 5.27 10.98 -21.12
C PRO A 5 5.08 9.54 -21.62
N ASP A 6 4.63 8.65 -20.75
CA ASP A 6 3.97 7.43 -21.19
C ASP A 6 2.68 7.85 -21.88
N TYR A 7 2.79 8.20 -23.16
CA TYR A 7 1.66 8.34 -24.05
C TYR A 7 1.03 6.95 -24.21
N THR A 8 0.12 6.61 -23.30
CA THR A 8 -0.86 5.56 -23.57
C THR A 8 -1.88 6.20 -24.50
N ILE A 9 -1.68 6.05 -25.80
CA ILE A 9 -2.70 6.42 -26.77
C ILE A 9 -3.82 5.39 -26.62
N ASP A 10 -4.89 5.77 -25.93
CA ASP A 10 -6.17 5.07 -25.97
C ASP A 10 -6.76 5.28 -27.37
N TYR A 11 -6.48 4.35 -28.28
CA TYR A 11 -7.27 4.21 -29.48
C TYR A 11 -8.58 3.57 -29.04
N GLY A 12 -9.57 4.43 -28.75
CA GLY A 12 -10.88 4.03 -28.28
C GLY A 12 -11.38 2.75 -28.94
N SER A 13 -11.89 1.84 -28.12
CA SER A 13 -12.46 0.56 -28.56
C SER A 13 -13.61 0.82 -29.53
N PHE A 14 -13.33 0.75 -30.83
CA PHE A 14 -14.37 0.69 -31.84
C PHE A 14 -14.99 -0.71 -31.76
N GLY A 15 -16.20 -0.77 -31.19
CA GLY A 15 -17.01 -1.98 -31.15
C GLY A 15 -17.35 -2.45 -32.55
N VAL A 16 -16.51 -3.34 -33.09
CA VAL A 16 -16.89 -4.24 -34.18
C VAL A 16 -17.13 -5.59 -33.54
N GLN A 17 -18.39 -6.00 -33.44
CA GLN A 17 -18.77 -7.37 -33.07
C GLN A 17 -18.33 -8.32 -34.19
N ALA A 18 -17.05 -8.69 -34.19
CA ALA A 18 -16.61 -9.93 -34.83
C ALA A 18 -17.10 -11.09 -33.96
N ALA A 19 -17.63 -12.14 -34.59
CA ALA A 19 -18.08 -13.34 -33.89
C ALA A 19 -16.95 -13.85 -32.99
N THR A 20 -17.14 -13.78 -31.68
CA THR A 20 -16.19 -14.30 -30.70
C THR A 20 -15.99 -15.78 -30.99
N PRO A 21 -14.78 -16.24 -31.34
CA PRO A 21 -14.52 -17.65 -31.46
C PRO A 21 -14.98 -18.32 -30.16
N ARG A 22 -15.65 -19.48 -30.25
CA ARG A 22 -15.92 -20.29 -29.05
C ARG A 22 -14.58 -20.56 -28.37
N SER A 23 -14.33 -19.87 -27.27
CA SER A 23 -13.06 -20.02 -26.59
C SER A 23 -13.02 -21.37 -25.91
N ASP A 24 -12.14 -22.26 -26.36
CA ASP A 24 -11.76 -23.41 -25.55
C ASP A 24 -11.10 -22.87 -24.27
N ALA A 25 -11.74 -23.09 -23.13
CA ALA A 25 -11.24 -22.67 -21.82
C ALA A 25 -9.89 -23.36 -21.48
N ASN A 26 -9.57 -24.46 -22.16
CA ASN A 26 -8.33 -25.20 -21.97
C ASN A 26 -7.21 -24.82 -22.95
N ALA A 27 -7.47 -23.95 -23.94
CA ALA A 27 -6.44 -23.49 -24.85
C ALA A 27 -5.31 -22.75 -24.10
N PRO A 28 -4.04 -22.87 -24.52
CA PRO A 28 -2.95 -22.07 -23.98
C PRO A 28 -3.16 -20.58 -24.26
N LEU A 29 -2.87 -19.75 -23.25
CA LEU A 29 -2.87 -18.29 -23.39
C LEU A 29 -1.44 -17.79 -23.58
N TYR A 30 -1.28 -16.72 -24.36
CA TYR A 30 0.00 -16.07 -24.65
C TYR A 30 -0.13 -14.57 -24.47
N ALA A 31 0.92 -13.92 -23.98
CA ALA A 31 1.03 -12.46 -23.85
C ALA A 31 2.43 -12.00 -24.28
N SER A 32 2.54 -10.81 -24.87
CA SER A 32 3.83 -10.28 -25.30
C SER A 32 4.65 -9.69 -24.16
N GLU A 33 5.97 -9.89 -24.25
CA GLU A 33 6.95 -9.18 -23.43
C GLU A 33 6.91 -7.67 -23.70
N ASP A 34 7.26 -6.87 -22.68
CA ASP A 34 7.50 -5.43 -22.85
C ASP A 34 8.97 -5.17 -23.19
N GLY A 35 9.26 -4.04 -23.82
CA GLY A 35 10.62 -3.74 -24.27
C GLY A 35 10.86 -2.32 -24.74
N VAL A 36 12.13 -2.01 -24.92
CA VAL A 36 12.62 -0.73 -25.45
C VAL A 36 12.83 -0.87 -26.95
N VAL A 37 12.32 0.09 -27.72
CA VAL A 37 12.40 0.08 -29.18
C VAL A 37 13.36 1.16 -29.67
N ALA A 38 14.22 0.81 -30.62
CA ALA A 38 15.07 1.75 -31.34
C ALA A 38 15.04 1.47 -32.84
N SER A 39 14.79 2.48 -33.67
CA SER A 39 14.74 2.32 -35.13
C SER A 39 16.14 2.07 -35.71
N LEU A 40 16.25 1.10 -36.62
CA LEU A 40 17.47 0.84 -37.42
C LEU A 40 17.37 1.41 -38.83
N SER A 41 16.17 1.38 -39.40
CA SER A 41 15.88 1.89 -40.73
C SER A 41 14.42 2.35 -40.80
N ASN A 42 13.94 2.69 -42.00
CA ASN A 42 12.53 3.01 -42.22
C ASN A 42 11.61 1.79 -42.02
N ASN A 43 12.14 0.56 -42.07
CA ASN A 43 11.35 -0.67 -42.01
C ASN A 43 11.69 -1.57 -40.82
N GLU A 44 12.85 -1.37 -40.18
CA GLU A 44 13.36 -2.26 -39.12
C GLU A 44 13.67 -1.51 -37.84
N CYS A 45 13.49 -2.20 -36.72
CA CYS A 45 13.86 -1.75 -35.39
C CYS A 45 14.55 -2.86 -34.60
N ILE A 46 15.24 -2.44 -33.56
CA ILE A 46 15.61 -3.27 -32.44
C ILE A 46 14.50 -3.20 -31.40
N PHE A 47 14.12 -4.35 -30.88
CA PHE A 47 13.32 -4.52 -29.67
C PHE A 47 14.19 -5.20 -28.61
N GLN A 48 14.44 -4.49 -27.50
CA GLN A 48 15.14 -5.06 -26.35
C GLN A 48 14.11 -5.42 -25.27
N VAL A 49 14.01 -6.70 -24.95
CA VAL A 49 13.10 -7.22 -23.92
C VAL A 49 13.47 -6.60 -22.57
N ARG A 50 12.51 -5.95 -21.90
CA ARG A 50 12.76 -5.26 -20.62
C ARG A 50 13.24 -6.22 -19.54
N ARG A 51 12.65 -7.42 -19.49
CA ARG A 51 12.91 -8.44 -18.46
C ARG A 51 14.26 -9.13 -18.62
N SER A 52 14.58 -9.63 -19.82
CA SER A 52 15.81 -10.40 -20.06
C SER A 52 16.98 -9.56 -20.57
N GLY A 53 16.71 -8.38 -21.13
CA GLY A 53 17.70 -7.57 -21.85
C GLY A 53 18.06 -8.11 -23.24
N GLU A 54 17.45 -9.23 -23.66
CA GLU A 54 17.68 -9.83 -24.98
C GLU A 54 17.21 -8.89 -26.10
N THR A 55 17.97 -8.89 -27.19
CA THR A 55 17.82 -7.92 -28.28
C THR A 55 17.40 -8.63 -29.55
N HIS A 56 16.30 -8.20 -30.15
CA HIS A 56 15.76 -8.76 -31.38
C HIS A 56 15.66 -7.70 -32.46
N VAL A 57 16.11 -8.02 -33.68
CA VAL A 57 15.85 -7.20 -34.86
C VAL A 57 14.55 -7.70 -35.50
N MET A 58 13.63 -6.77 -35.80
CA MET A 58 12.36 -7.09 -36.45
C MET A 58 11.85 -5.93 -37.29
N THR A 59 10.86 -6.19 -38.14
CA THR A 59 10.19 -5.12 -38.90
C THR A 59 9.16 -4.40 -38.02
N PHE A 60 8.82 -3.16 -38.36
CA PHE A 60 7.75 -2.43 -37.67
C PHE A 60 6.38 -3.13 -37.72
N GLN A 61 6.11 -3.90 -38.78
CA GLN A 61 4.89 -4.72 -38.86
C GLN A 61 4.87 -5.84 -37.81
N VAL A 62 6.01 -6.49 -37.56
CA VAL A 62 6.13 -7.49 -36.50
C VAL A 62 6.01 -6.85 -35.12
N LEU A 63 6.61 -5.66 -34.92
CA LEU A 63 6.45 -4.90 -33.69
C LEU A 63 4.98 -4.53 -33.43
N GLN A 64 4.23 -4.09 -34.46
CA GLN A 64 2.79 -3.82 -34.33
C GLN A 64 2.00 -5.07 -33.97
N ALA A 65 2.32 -6.24 -34.55
CA ALA A 65 1.69 -7.50 -34.17
C ALA A 65 1.98 -7.85 -32.70
N LEU A 66 3.23 -7.69 -32.24
CA LEU A 66 3.63 -7.89 -30.84
C LEU A 66 2.85 -6.94 -29.90
N ASP A 67 2.70 -5.68 -30.31
CA ASP A 67 1.99 -4.64 -29.58
C ASP A 67 0.50 -4.94 -29.40
N GLN A 68 -0.13 -5.53 -30.43
CA GLN A 68 -1.53 -5.99 -30.36
C GLN A 68 -1.70 -7.29 -29.55
N SER A 69 -0.61 -7.91 -29.10
CA SER A 69 -0.61 -9.17 -28.36
C SER A 69 -0.22 -9.05 -26.88
N ARG A 70 -0.34 -7.86 -26.28
CA ARG A 70 0.05 -7.56 -24.88
C ARG A 70 -0.67 -8.39 -23.81
N GLU A 71 -1.93 -8.75 -24.05
CA GLU A 71 -2.78 -9.44 -23.06
C GLU A 71 -2.78 -10.96 -23.26
N PHE A 72 -2.85 -11.72 -22.15
CA PHE A 72 -3.02 -13.17 -22.21
C PHE A 72 -4.31 -13.56 -22.94
N ARG A 73 -4.15 -14.09 -24.15
CA ARG A 73 -5.21 -14.61 -25.02
C ARG A 73 -4.70 -15.80 -25.83
N THR A 74 -5.61 -16.57 -26.43
CA THR A 74 -5.19 -17.64 -27.34
C THR A 74 -4.55 -17.04 -28.61
N LEU A 75 -3.74 -17.81 -29.33
CA LEU A 75 -3.18 -17.37 -30.61
C LEU A 75 -4.26 -16.99 -31.62
N ASP A 76 -5.37 -17.73 -31.68
CA ASP A 76 -6.50 -17.41 -32.55
C ASP A 76 -7.16 -16.06 -32.19
N GLU A 77 -7.30 -15.75 -30.89
CA GLU A 77 -7.79 -14.46 -30.43
C GLU A 77 -6.84 -13.31 -30.81
N HIS A 78 -5.52 -13.54 -30.72
CA HIS A 78 -4.51 -12.59 -31.19
C HIS A 78 -4.57 -12.36 -32.69
N VAL A 79 -4.65 -13.44 -33.49
CA VAL A 79 -4.82 -13.35 -34.93
C VAL A 79 -6.06 -12.53 -35.28
N ALA A 80 -7.21 -12.85 -34.69
CA ALA A 80 -8.46 -12.13 -34.94
C ALA A 80 -8.33 -10.63 -34.63
N ARG A 81 -7.70 -10.27 -33.50
CA ARG A 81 -7.44 -8.88 -33.11
C ARG A 81 -6.51 -8.17 -34.08
N ILE A 82 -5.40 -8.78 -34.48
CA ILE A 82 -4.46 -8.20 -35.43
C ILE A 82 -5.11 -7.94 -36.79
N LEU A 83 -5.90 -8.91 -37.29
CA LEU A 83 -6.63 -8.77 -38.56
C LEU A 83 -7.67 -7.65 -38.52
N ALA A 84 -8.28 -7.40 -37.36
CA ALA A 84 -9.27 -6.35 -37.17
C ALA A 84 -8.63 -4.95 -37.02
N THR A 85 -7.46 -4.87 -36.38
CA THR A 85 -6.83 -3.58 -36.02
C THR A 85 -5.83 -3.08 -37.08
N ILE A 86 -5.12 -3.98 -37.79
CA ILE A 86 -4.05 -3.59 -38.73
C ILE A 86 -4.58 -3.57 -40.17
N PRO A 87 -4.67 -2.39 -40.83
CA PRO A 87 -5.11 -2.28 -42.21
C PRO A 87 -4.22 -3.07 -43.17
N GLY A 88 -4.82 -3.76 -44.14
CA GLY A 88 -4.10 -4.52 -45.16
C GLY A 88 -3.75 -5.97 -44.77
N LEU A 89 -3.97 -6.38 -43.52
CA LEU A 89 -3.76 -7.76 -43.08
C LEU A 89 -5.02 -8.62 -43.09
N ALA A 90 -6.22 -8.08 -43.32
CA ALA A 90 -7.50 -8.79 -43.19
C ALA A 90 -7.58 -10.15 -43.93
N SER A 91 -6.87 -10.33 -45.05
CA SER A 91 -6.82 -11.58 -45.83
C SER A 91 -5.60 -12.47 -45.53
N GLN A 92 -4.75 -12.10 -44.57
CA GLN A 92 -3.44 -12.71 -44.31
C GLN A 92 -3.41 -13.58 -43.05
N ARG A 93 -4.51 -14.26 -42.71
CA ARG A 93 -4.65 -15.05 -41.45
C ARG A 93 -3.48 -16.01 -41.22
N GLU A 94 -3.11 -16.81 -42.21
CA GLU A 94 -2.00 -17.78 -42.12
C GLU A 94 -0.63 -17.10 -42.00
N GLY A 95 -0.46 -15.91 -42.57
CA GLY A 95 0.74 -15.10 -42.42
C GLY A 95 0.90 -14.58 -40.99
N VAL A 96 -0.17 -14.01 -40.44
CA VAL A 96 -0.20 -13.53 -39.05
C VAL A 96 0.04 -14.67 -38.07
N ALA A 97 -0.62 -15.82 -38.26
CA ALA A 97 -0.41 -17.00 -37.40
C ALA A 97 1.07 -17.43 -37.38
N ARG A 98 1.73 -17.54 -38.54
CA ARG A 98 3.17 -17.87 -38.64
C ARG A 98 4.06 -16.83 -37.95
N VAL A 99 3.71 -15.54 -38.01
CA VAL A 99 4.45 -14.50 -37.30
C VAL A 99 4.33 -14.70 -35.79
N LEU A 100 3.13 -14.97 -35.28
CA LEU A 100 2.92 -15.21 -33.84
C LEU A 100 3.65 -16.48 -33.36
N ASP A 101 3.61 -17.58 -34.12
CA ASP A 101 4.41 -18.78 -33.82
C ASP A 101 5.91 -18.45 -33.79
N GLY A 102 6.36 -17.62 -34.73
CA GLY A 102 7.71 -17.06 -34.75
C GLY A 102 8.04 -16.22 -33.51
N LEU A 103 7.07 -15.51 -32.94
CA LEU A 103 7.27 -14.74 -31.70
C LEU A 103 7.29 -15.64 -30.46
N VAL A 104 6.45 -16.70 -30.42
CA VAL A 104 6.47 -17.71 -29.35
C VAL A 104 7.84 -18.42 -29.30
N SER A 105 8.31 -18.92 -30.46
CA SER A 105 9.62 -19.59 -30.56
C SER A 105 10.82 -18.71 -30.20
N ARG A 106 10.68 -17.38 -30.27
CA ARG A 106 11.69 -16.40 -29.87
C ARG A 106 11.53 -15.92 -28.41
N GLY A 107 10.57 -16.45 -27.66
CA GLY A 107 10.28 -16.03 -26.27
C GLY A 107 9.66 -14.64 -26.14
N LEU A 108 9.17 -14.06 -27.23
CA LEU A 108 8.53 -12.73 -27.26
C LEU A 108 7.03 -12.78 -26.97
N LEU A 109 6.40 -13.95 -27.17
CA LEU A 109 5.07 -14.27 -26.68
C LEU A 109 5.20 -15.38 -25.63
N VAL A 110 5.01 -15.03 -24.37
CA VAL A 110 5.16 -15.91 -23.21
C VAL A 110 3.86 -16.67 -22.98
N ALA A 111 3.95 -17.99 -22.83
CA ALA A 111 2.81 -18.83 -22.49
C ALA A 111 2.41 -18.67 -21.01
N ASP A 112 1.12 -18.78 -20.71
CA ASP A 112 0.58 -18.77 -19.36
C ASP A 112 1.26 -19.77 -18.41
N ARG A 113 1.51 -21.00 -18.89
CA ARG A 113 2.20 -22.04 -18.12
C ARG A 113 3.63 -21.65 -17.76
N GLU A 114 4.38 -21.10 -18.71
CA GLU A 114 5.75 -20.63 -18.47
C GLU A 114 5.76 -19.50 -17.44
N PHE A 115 4.80 -18.57 -17.54
CA PHE A 115 4.61 -17.52 -16.54
C PHE A 115 4.32 -18.11 -15.15
N LEU A 116 3.37 -19.04 -15.04
CA LEU A 116 2.98 -19.66 -13.76
C LEU A 116 4.12 -20.50 -13.15
N GLU A 117 4.86 -21.25 -13.96
CA GLU A 117 6.04 -22.01 -13.54
C GLU A 117 7.12 -21.06 -12.98
N ARG A 118 7.35 -19.93 -13.64
CA ARG A 118 8.29 -18.91 -13.17
C ARG A 118 7.83 -18.26 -11.86
N VAL A 119 6.54 -17.97 -11.72
CA VAL A 119 5.98 -17.42 -10.47
C VAL A 119 6.10 -18.44 -9.34
N GLY A 120 5.83 -19.72 -9.57
CA GLY A 120 5.92 -20.78 -8.57
C GLY A 120 7.37 -21.17 -8.19
N SER A 121 8.35 -20.81 -9.01
CA SER A 121 9.75 -21.16 -8.77
C SER A 121 10.44 -20.12 -7.89
N ALA A 122 10.83 -20.52 -6.67
CA ALA A 122 11.60 -19.67 -5.76
C ALA A 122 12.69 -20.46 -5.03
N PRO A 123 13.83 -19.83 -4.70
CA PRO A 123 14.75 -20.43 -3.73
C PRO A 123 14.05 -20.57 -2.37
N ALA A 124 14.37 -21.65 -1.64
CA ALA A 124 13.87 -21.84 -0.30
C ALA A 124 14.31 -20.67 0.60
N ARG A 125 13.35 -20.08 1.30
CA ARG A 125 13.56 -18.99 2.24
C ARG A 125 12.85 -19.32 3.55
N GLU A 126 13.62 -19.47 4.61
CA GLU A 126 13.10 -19.65 5.97
C GLU A 126 12.81 -18.28 6.59
N PRO A 127 11.57 -18.01 7.02
CA PRO A 127 11.25 -16.76 7.71
C PRO A 127 11.94 -16.66 9.07
N ALA A 128 12.35 -15.45 9.47
CA ALA A 128 12.92 -15.21 10.79
C ALA A 128 11.92 -15.50 11.92
N ALA A 129 12.36 -15.69 13.16
CA ALA A 129 11.42 -15.88 14.29
C ALA A 129 10.57 -14.62 14.55
N LEU A 130 9.39 -14.78 15.14
CA LEU A 130 8.58 -13.66 15.66
C LEU A 130 9.25 -13.06 16.90
N ARG A 131 9.44 -11.74 16.92
CA ARG A 131 9.92 -11.00 18.10
C ARG A 131 8.82 -10.81 19.14
N GLY A 132 7.62 -10.43 18.68
CA GLY A 132 6.48 -10.14 19.54
C GLY A 132 5.36 -9.41 18.79
N VAL A 133 4.24 -9.24 19.49
CA VAL A 133 3.08 -8.47 19.05
C VAL A 133 3.16 -7.07 19.66
N PHE A 134 3.44 -6.07 18.83
CA PHE A 134 3.58 -4.69 19.24
C PHE A 134 2.23 -3.97 19.12
N ILE A 135 1.78 -3.35 20.21
CA ILE A 135 0.52 -2.62 20.29
C ILE A 135 0.83 -1.13 20.43
N ARG A 136 0.38 -0.30 19.49
CA ARG A 136 0.50 1.16 19.56
C ARG A 136 -0.69 1.72 20.35
N ALA A 137 -0.43 2.46 21.42
CA ALA A 137 -1.45 3.08 22.26
C ALA A 137 -1.13 4.55 22.54
N CYS A 138 -2.15 5.42 22.57
CA CYS A 138 -1.97 6.84 22.84
C CYS A 138 -3.27 7.50 23.33
N ASP A 139 -3.29 7.90 24.60
CA ASP A 139 -4.35 8.65 25.29
C ASP A 139 -5.76 8.04 25.18
N ARG A 140 -5.88 6.73 24.91
CA ARG A 140 -7.16 6.03 24.68
C ARG A 140 -7.31 4.71 25.47
N PRO A 141 -7.32 4.74 26.82
CA PRO A 141 -7.39 3.52 27.63
C PRO A 141 -8.58 2.62 27.33
N ARG A 142 -9.75 3.20 26.98
CA ARG A 142 -10.94 2.40 26.64
C ARG A 142 -10.76 1.60 25.35
N GLN A 143 -10.07 2.15 24.34
CA GLN A 143 -9.79 1.41 23.11
C GLN A 143 -8.82 0.26 23.40
N LEU A 144 -7.74 0.53 24.14
CA LEU A 144 -6.78 -0.50 24.53
C LEU A 144 -7.45 -1.62 25.34
N ALA A 145 -8.32 -1.29 26.29
CA ALA A 145 -9.04 -2.28 27.09
C ALA A 145 -9.85 -3.25 26.24
N GLN A 146 -10.55 -2.74 25.22
CA GLN A 146 -11.34 -3.58 24.32
C GLN A 146 -10.45 -4.46 23.42
N LEU A 147 -9.29 -3.97 22.94
CA LEU A 147 -8.32 -4.82 22.23
C LEU A 147 -7.83 -5.94 23.15
N LEU A 148 -7.35 -5.62 24.35
CA LEU A 148 -6.82 -6.59 25.31
C LEU A 148 -7.87 -7.63 25.73
N ALA A 149 -9.14 -7.26 25.80
CA ALA A 149 -10.23 -8.21 26.03
C ALA A 149 -10.34 -9.23 24.89
N THR A 150 -10.29 -8.79 23.62
CA THR A 150 -10.31 -9.72 22.48
C THR A 150 -9.03 -10.56 22.36
N LEU A 151 -7.88 -10.03 22.78
CA LEU A 151 -6.63 -10.79 22.87
C LEU A 151 -6.67 -11.84 23.99
N THR A 152 -7.37 -11.55 25.09
CA THR A 152 -7.57 -12.52 26.19
C THR A 152 -8.38 -13.72 25.70
N GLU A 153 -9.43 -13.47 24.92
CA GLU A 153 -10.21 -14.54 24.29
C GLU A 153 -9.38 -15.34 23.28
N TYR A 154 -8.60 -14.64 22.44
CA TYR A 154 -7.64 -15.28 21.54
C TYR A 154 -6.67 -16.22 22.29
N GLU A 155 -6.03 -15.76 23.36
CA GLU A 155 -5.09 -16.58 24.12
C GLU A 155 -5.75 -17.76 24.84
N ARG A 156 -7.02 -17.62 25.24
CA ARG A 156 -7.81 -18.73 25.78
C ARG A 156 -8.14 -19.77 24.72
N ARG A 157 -8.43 -19.34 23.49
CA ARG A 157 -8.81 -20.22 22.38
C ARG A 157 -7.62 -20.98 21.80
N PHE A 158 -6.51 -20.28 21.55
CA PHE A 158 -5.38 -20.84 20.80
C PHE A 158 -4.19 -21.22 21.67
N HIS A 159 -4.14 -20.81 22.93
CA HIS A 159 -3.03 -21.08 23.86
C HIS A 159 -1.66 -20.71 23.26
N ALA A 160 -1.60 -19.60 22.53
CA ALA A 160 -0.45 -19.23 21.72
C ALA A 160 0.71 -18.68 22.55
N ASN A 161 0.43 -18.18 23.76
CA ASN A 161 1.40 -17.66 24.72
C ASN A 161 2.32 -16.61 24.09
N ARG A 162 1.75 -15.63 23.41
CA ARG A 162 2.52 -14.62 22.67
C ARG A 162 3.24 -13.67 23.63
N HIS A 163 4.34 -13.08 23.16
CA HIS A 163 4.96 -11.92 23.82
C HIS A 163 4.33 -10.64 23.27
N TYR A 164 3.57 -9.96 24.13
CA TYR A 164 2.96 -8.66 23.83
C TYR A 164 3.85 -7.50 24.28
N VAL A 165 3.94 -6.46 23.47
CA VAL A 165 4.71 -5.25 23.76
C VAL A 165 3.82 -4.02 23.53
N VAL A 166 3.44 -3.32 24.61
CA VAL A 166 2.64 -2.09 24.52
C VAL A 166 3.58 -0.89 24.43
N LEU A 167 3.49 -0.17 23.31
CA LEU A 167 4.23 1.05 23.03
C LEU A 167 3.32 2.24 23.32
N ASP A 168 3.48 2.80 24.52
CA ASP A 168 2.65 3.90 25.00
C ASP A 168 3.28 5.24 24.62
N ASP A 169 2.51 6.07 23.92
CA ASP A 169 2.85 7.43 23.51
C ASP A 169 1.86 8.46 24.09
N SER A 170 1.17 8.10 25.17
CA SER A 170 0.20 8.96 25.85
C SER A 170 0.86 10.20 26.47
N GLY A 171 0.21 11.35 26.33
CA GLY A 171 0.65 12.61 26.91
C GLY A 171 0.11 12.86 28.32
N THR A 172 -0.94 12.15 28.74
CA THR A 172 -1.61 12.36 30.03
C THR A 172 -1.25 11.30 31.06
N ARG A 173 -1.06 11.72 32.32
CA ARG A 173 -0.77 10.79 33.43
C ARG A 173 -1.91 9.80 33.66
N GLU A 174 -3.16 10.24 33.52
CA GLU A 174 -4.34 9.40 33.65
C GLU A 174 -4.34 8.26 32.61
N ALA A 175 -4.05 8.57 31.34
CA ALA A 175 -3.97 7.53 30.32
C ALA A 175 -2.80 6.57 30.56
N VAL A 176 -1.63 7.09 30.96
CA VAL A 176 -0.46 6.27 31.29
C VAL A 176 -0.76 5.30 32.44
N ASP A 177 -1.33 5.79 33.53
CA ASP A 177 -1.66 4.96 34.70
C ASP A 177 -2.73 3.92 34.31
N GLY A 178 -3.76 4.33 33.57
CA GLY A 178 -4.80 3.44 33.06
C GLY A 178 -4.28 2.35 32.14
N HIS A 179 -3.39 2.67 31.19
CA HIS A 179 -2.75 1.68 30.32
C HIS A 179 -1.90 0.68 31.12
N ARG A 180 -1.12 1.16 32.10
CA ARG A 180 -0.30 0.27 32.95
C ARG A 180 -1.16 -0.72 33.73
N ASP A 181 -2.31 -0.29 34.24
CA ASP A 181 -3.22 -1.16 34.98
C ASP A 181 -3.89 -2.19 34.07
N LEU A 182 -4.38 -1.78 32.91
CA LEU A 182 -4.94 -2.70 31.90
C LEU A 182 -3.94 -3.77 31.46
N VAL A 183 -2.70 -3.37 31.24
CA VAL A 183 -1.58 -4.25 30.88
C VAL A 183 -1.31 -5.26 32.00
N ARG A 184 -1.25 -4.83 33.26
CA ARG A 184 -1.07 -5.74 34.41
C ARG A 184 -2.21 -6.73 34.55
N GLU A 185 -3.45 -6.28 34.35
CA GLU A 185 -4.63 -7.15 34.39
C GLU A 185 -4.57 -8.20 33.29
N PHE A 186 -4.28 -7.79 32.06
CA PHE A 186 -4.11 -8.71 30.92
C PHE A 186 -3.04 -9.78 31.19
N ALA A 187 -1.86 -9.39 31.66
CA ALA A 187 -0.79 -10.34 32.00
C ALA A 187 -1.22 -11.36 33.09
N ARG A 188 -1.97 -10.90 34.11
CA ARG A 188 -2.50 -11.80 35.14
C ARG A 188 -3.56 -12.76 34.60
N ALA A 189 -4.41 -12.29 33.69
CA ALA A 189 -5.52 -13.07 33.14
C ALA A 189 -5.06 -14.14 32.13
N THR A 190 -3.98 -13.88 31.39
CA THR A 190 -3.50 -14.76 30.31
C THR A 190 -2.23 -15.53 30.67
N GLY A 191 -1.44 -15.05 31.63
CA GLY A 191 -0.10 -15.58 31.91
C GLY A 191 0.95 -15.26 30.83
N CYS A 192 0.57 -14.51 29.79
CA CYS A 192 1.46 -14.18 28.68
C CYS A 192 2.58 -13.23 29.11
N LYS A 193 3.71 -13.33 28.39
CA LYS A 193 4.80 -12.37 28.55
C LYS A 193 4.37 -11.01 28.03
N LEU A 194 4.54 -9.97 28.84
CA LEU A 194 4.13 -8.61 28.52
C LEU A 194 5.22 -7.60 28.85
N THR A 195 5.50 -6.69 27.92
CA THR A 195 6.42 -5.57 28.11
C THR A 195 5.68 -4.26 27.86
N TYR A 196 5.77 -3.32 28.79
CA TYR A 196 5.20 -1.98 28.64
C TYR A 196 6.33 -0.98 28.45
N ILE A 197 6.24 -0.15 27.41
CA ILE A 197 7.23 0.87 27.09
C ILE A 197 6.54 2.23 27.04
N GLY A 198 6.60 2.97 28.15
CA GLY A 198 6.14 4.35 28.23
C GLY A 198 7.29 5.34 28.05
N ALA A 199 7.04 6.60 28.39
CA ALA A 199 8.01 7.69 28.21
C ALA A 199 9.35 7.44 28.93
N ALA A 200 9.33 6.87 30.14
CA ALA A 200 10.54 6.62 30.93
C ALA A 200 11.39 5.49 30.33
N GLU A 201 10.76 4.38 29.96
CA GLU A 201 11.40 3.24 29.31
C GLU A 201 12.00 3.63 27.95
N ARG A 202 11.24 4.40 27.16
CA ARG A 202 11.68 4.97 25.89
C ARG A 202 12.86 5.92 26.03
N ALA A 203 12.87 6.79 27.04
CA ALA A 203 14.01 7.69 27.29
C ALA A 203 15.31 6.92 27.57
N LYS A 204 15.24 5.83 28.35
CA LYS A 204 16.40 4.95 28.60
C LYS A 204 16.89 4.28 27.32
N LEU A 205 15.97 3.81 26.47
CA LEU A 205 16.32 3.24 25.16
C LEU A 205 17.00 4.27 24.26
N VAL A 206 16.47 5.49 24.20
CA VAL A 206 17.08 6.61 23.45
C VAL A 206 18.49 6.91 23.95
N GLU A 207 18.69 7.02 25.26
CA GLU A 207 20.02 7.27 25.84
C GLU A 207 21.00 6.14 25.49
N ARG A 208 20.56 4.88 25.60
CA ARG A 208 21.39 3.72 25.27
C ARG A 208 21.77 3.69 23.79
N MET A 209 20.81 3.96 22.90
CA MET A 209 21.05 4.04 21.46
C MET A 209 22.00 5.18 21.11
N ALA A 210 21.83 6.35 21.74
CA ALA A 210 22.68 7.51 21.50
C ALA A 210 24.14 7.26 21.93
N LYS A 211 24.36 6.53 23.03
CA LYS A 211 25.69 6.11 23.46
C LYS A 211 26.32 5.10 22.49
N ALA A 212 25.53 4.18 21.96
CA ALA A 212 26.02 3.12 21.09
C ALA A 212 26.21 3.55 19.63
N VAL A 213 25.43 4.53 19.17
CA VAL A 213 25.45 5.08 17.81
C VAL A 213 25.56 6.60 17.89
N PRO A 214 26.75 7.15 18.24
CA PRO A 214 26.91 8.58 18.52
C PRO A 214 26.51 9.50 17.36
N GLN A 215 26.69 9.05 16.12
CA GLN A 215 26.29 9.79 14.92
C GLN A 215 24.77 9.98 14.81
N ALA A 216 23.97 9.16 15.49
CA ALA A 216 22.51 9.25 15.53
C ALA A 216 21.99 9.97 16.79
N ALA A 217 22.87 10.39 17.71
CA ALA A 217 22.47 10.92 19.01
C ALA A 217 21.56 12.16 18.92
N SER A 218 21.81 13.05 17.95
CA SER A 218 21.02 14.27 17.76
C SER A 218 19.62 14.02 17.21
N ILE A 219 19.43 12.94 16.43
CA ILE A 219 18.17 12.66 15.73
C ILE A 219 17.28 11.68 16.49
N LEU A 220 17.84 10.86 17.39
CA LEU A 220 17.09 9.91 18.20
C LEU A 220 15.92 10.53 19.00
N PRO A 221 16.07 11.71 19.65
CA PRO A 221 14.95 12.37 20.31
C PRO A 221 13.82 12.75 19.34
N VAL A 222 14.12 13.05 18.08
CA VAL A 222 13.11 13.38 17.06
C VAL A 222 12.40 12.11 16.57
N VAL A 223 13.16 11.06 16.28
CA VAL A 223 12.65 9.80 15.69
C VAL A 223 11.86 8.96 16.71
N LEU A 224 12.32 8.94 17.96
CA LEU A 224 11.79 8.05 18.99
C LEU A 224 11.26 8.78 20.22
N GLY A 225 11.73 10.00 20.51
CA GLY A 225 11.49 10.67 21.79
C GLY A 225 10.01 10.98 22.03
N GLY A 226 9.58 10.87 23.28
CA GLY A 226 8.27 11.36 23.73
C GLY A 226 8.43 12.71 24.45
N GLY A 227 7.37 13.51 24.50
CA GLY A 227 7.29 14.56 25.54
C GLY A 227 7.34 16.03 25.12
N THR A 228 7.04 16.39 23.87
CA THR A 228 6.46 17.72 23.60
C THR A 228 5.06 17.50 23.07
N ARG A 229 4.06 18.20 23.64
CA ARG A 229 2.69 18.29 23.12
C ARG A 229 2.73 18.91 21.73
N SER A 230 3.15 18.13 20.74
CA SER A 230 2.76 18.37 19.37
C SER A 230 1.28 18.04 19.30
N ASP A 231 0.49 18.98 18.79
CA ASP A 231 -0.88 18.77 18.37
C ASP A 231 -1.00 17.78 17.20
N ARG A 232 0.13 17.40 16.60
CA ARG A 232 0.21 16.43 15.50
C ARG A 232 0.23 14.99 16.02
N PHE A 233 -0.36 14.13 15.20
CA PHE A 233 -0.42 12.69 15.43
C PHE A 233 0.99 12.07 15.53
N GLY A 234 1.25 11.27 16.57
CA GLY A 234 2.56 10.69 16.89
C GLY A 234 2.77 9.23 16.50
N GLY A 235 1.90 8.65 15.67
CA GLY A 235 1.89 7.21 15.36
C GLY A 235 3.22 6.64 14.82
N GLY A 236 4.03 7.47 14.16
CA GLY A 236 5.32 7.08 13.60
C GLY A 236 6.40 6.81 14.65
N ARG A 237 6.33 7.42 15.84
CA ARG A 237 7.32 7.16 16.91
C ARG A 237 7.26 5.72 17.42
N ALA A 238 6.05 5.25 17.72
CA ALA A 238 5.83 3.87 18.17
C ALA A 238 6.19 2.88 17.04
N TRP A 239 5.91 3.24 15.78
CA TRP A 239 6.32 2.45 14.62
C TRP A 239 7.85 2.27 14.56
N ASN A 240 8.59 3.38 14.56
CA ASN A 240 10.04 3.36 14.50
C ASN A 240 10.65 2.59 15.68
N LEU A 241 10.07 2.74 16.87
CA LEU A 241 10.49 1.98 18.03
C LEU A 241 10.22 0.46 17.86
N ALA A 242 9.05 0.07 17.35
CA ALA A 242 8.74 -1.33 17.05
C ALA A 242 9.75 -1.93 16.07
N LEU A 243 10.12 -1.20 15.00
CA LEU A 243 11.12 -1.64 14.03
C LEU A 243 12.50 -1.82 14.65
N LEU A 244 12.95 -0.93 15.53
CA LEU A 244 14.25 -1.12 16.20
C LEU A 244 14.21 -2.30 17.19
N LEU A 245 13.14 -2.42 17.98
CA LEU A 245 12.98 -3.51 18.95
C LEU A 245 12.84 -4.90 18.32
N SER A 246 12.45 -4.96 17.04
CA SER A 246 12.26 -6.19 16.27
C SER A 246 13.30 -6.43 15.19
N ALA A 247 14.33 -5.58 15.08
CA ALA A 247 15.36 -5.71 14.06
C ALA A 247 15.97 -7.14 14.05
N GLY A 248 16.05 -7.74 12.85
CA GLY A 248 16.49 -9.11 12.64
C GLY A 248 15.41 -10.19 12.85
N ALA A 249 14.15 -9.83 13.03
CA ALA A 249 13.05 -10.75 13.32
C ALA A 249 11.75 -10.29 12.66
N ARG A 250 10.72 -11.15 12.64
CA ARG A 250 9.37 -10.73 12.28
C ARG A 250 8.71 -10.00 13.44
N LEU A 251 7.75 -9.12 13.15
CA LEU A 251 6.88 -8.51 14.14
C LEU A 251 5.42 -8.51 13.68
N VAL A 252 4.51 -8.43 14.65
CA VAL A 252 3.11 -8.07 14.40
C VAL A 252 2.84 -6.70 15.00
N LEU A 253 2.07 -5.87 14.30
CA LEU A 253 1.72 -4.51 14.70
C LEU A 253 0.20 -4.37 14.81
N LEU A 254 -0.27 -3.91 15.96
CA LEU A 254 -1.68 -3.65 16.24
C LEU A 254 -1.87 -2.20 16.69
N ASP A 255 -2.97 -1.61 16.24
CA ASP A 255 -3.47 -0.35 16.78
C ASP A 255 -4.49 -0.63 17.88
N ASP A 256 -4.59 0.29 18.85
CA ASP A 256 -5.52 0.17 19.99
C ASP A 256 -7.00 0.11 19.60
N ASP A 257 -7.36 0.45 18.36
CA ASP A 257 -8.69 0.35 17.78
C ASP A 257 -8.97 -0.97 17.04
N HIS A 258 -8.01 -1.89 16.95
CA HIS A 258 -8.20 -3.22 16.36
C HIS A 258 -8.94 -4.20 17.29
N ARG A 259 -9.73 -5.10 16.72
CA ARG A 259 -10.50 -6.13 17.44
C ARG A 259 -10.42 -7.47 16.73
N LEU A 260 -10.16 -8.53 17.51
CA LEU A 260 -10.29 -9.92 17.06
C LEU A 260 -11.71 -10.45 17.35
N PRO A 261 -12.17 -11.52 16.68
CA PRO A 261 -11.45 -12.37 15.71
C PRO A 261 -11.24 -11.71 14.34
N LEU A 262 -10.40 -12.32 13.50
CA LEU A 262 -10.46 -12.04 12.06
C LEU A 262 -11.72 -12.67 11.48
N ARG A 263 -12.33 -11.97 10.53
CA ARG A 263 -13.51 -12.44 9.81
C ARG A 263 -13.25 -12.51 8.30
N ARG A 264 -14.08 -13.26 7.59
CA ARG A 264 -14.04 -13.38 6.13
C ARG A 264 -15.46 -13.27 5.55
N LEU A 265 -15.60 -12.67 4.36
CA LEU A 265 -16.88 -12.66 3.65
C LEU A 265 -17.19 -14.03 3.04
N GLU A 266 -18.48 -14.34 2.89
CA GLU A 266 -18.95 -15.58 2.26
C GLU A 266 -18.47 -15.72 0.80
N ASP A 267 -18.32 -14.61 0.09
CA ASP A 267 -17.84 -14.54 -1.30
C ASP A 267 -16.31 -14.56 -1.43
N ALA A 268 -15.57 -14.80 -0.34
CA ALA A 268 -14.13 -14.93 -0.37
C ALA A 268 -13.67 -16.20 -1.10
N ARG A 269 -12.64 -16.06 -1.94
CA ARG A 269 -12.07 -17.10 -2.79
C ARG A 269 -10.64 -17.45 -2.33
N THR A 270 -10.26 -18.70 -2.55
CA THR A 270 -8.88 -19.17 -2.40
C THR A 270 -8.03 -18.73 -3.59
N GLY A 271 -6.70 -18.85 -3.46
CA GLY A 271 -5.75 -18.47 -4.50
C GLY A 271 -5.39 -16.99 -4.50
N LEU A 272 -4.45 -16.63 -5.37
CA LEU A 272 -3.99 -15.26 -5.58
C LEU A 272 -4.69 -14.64 -6.78
N ASP A 273 -5.25 -13.44 -6.62
CA ASP A 273 -5.74 -12.62 -7.73
C ASP A 273 -4.55 -11.91 -8.40
N PRO A 274 -4.16 -12.28 -9.64
CA PRO A 274 -3.02 -11.67 -10.31
C PRO A 274 -3.30 -10.26 -10.81
N ASN A 275 -4.55 -9.79 -10.81
CA ASN A 275 -4.90 -8.48 -11.35
C ASN A 275 -4.43 -7.35 -10.39
N PRO A 276 -3.42 -6.54 -10.75
CA PRO A 276 -2.95 -5.43 -9.89
C PRO A 276 -4.01 -4.35 -9.68
N SER A 277 -5.03 -4.32 -10.52
CA SER A 277 -6.16 -3.37 -10.49
C SER A 277 -7.45 -4.02 -9.97
N ALA A 278 -7.37 -5.22 -9.36
CA ALA A 278 -8.51 -5.82 -8.69
C ALA A 278 -9.12 -4.79 -7.73
N PRO A 279 -10.45 -4.63 -7.69
CA PRO A 279 -11.08 -3.70 -6.75
C PRO A 279 -11.07 -4.29 -5.34
N THR A 280 -11.00 -3.41 -4.34
CA THR A 280 -11.42 -3.77 -2.97
C THR A 280 -12.93 -3.82 -2.90
N THR A 281 -13.48 -4.68 -2.04
CA THR A 281 -14.92 -4.78 -1.77
C THR A 281 -15.30 -3.95 -0.55
N THR A 282 -16.34 -3.15 -0.72
CA THR A 282 -17.00 -2.36 0.32
C THR A 282 -18.44 -2.86 0.53
N ARG A 283 -18.82 -3.11 1.79
CA ARG A 283 -20.23 -3.37 2.19
C ARG A 283 -20.65 -2.36 3.22
N PHE A 284 -21.90 -1.91 3.19
CA PHE A 284 -22.44 -0.92 4.12
C PHE A 284 -23.42 -1.56 5.09
N HIS A 285 -23.24 -1.27 6.39
CA HIS A 285 -24.05 -1.82 7.46
C HIS A 285 -24.87 -0.73 8.16
N ARG A 286 -26.00 -1.13 8.74
CA ARG A 286 -26.94 -0.21 9.39
C ARG A 286 -26.33 0.49 10.61
N ASN A 287 -25.48 -0.21 11.35
CA ASN A 287 -24.80 0.28 12.55
C ASN A 287 -23.51 -0.53 12.79
N ILE A 288 -22.77 -0.15 13.83
CA ILE A 288 -21.48 -0.76 14.16
C ILE A 288 -21.65 -2.22 14.60
N GLU A 289 -22.73 -2.57 15.30
CA GLU A 289 -23.02 -3.93 15.73
C GLU A 289 -23.20 -4.87 14.53
N ASN A 290 -23.94 -4.43 13.51
CA ASN A 290 -24.11 -5.18 12.27
C ASN A 290 -22.81 -5.32 11.48
N ALA A 291 -21.95 -4.28 11.49
CA ALA A 291 -20.63 -4.38 10.86
C ALA A 291 -19.70 -5.35 11.60
N LEU A 292 -19.75 -5.36 12.94
CA LEU A 292 -18.94 -6.26 13.78
C LEU A 292 -19.38 -7.72 13.71
N GLY A 293 -20.64 -7.97 13.38
CA GLY A 293 -21.19 -9.31 13.14
C GLY A 293 -21.20 -9.74 11.66
N ALA A 294 -20.60 -8.96 10.75
CA ALA A 294 -20.58 -9.29 9.32
C ALA A 294 -19.51 -10.34 9.00
N GLY A 295 -19.85 -11.27 8.11
CA GLY A 295 -18.94 -12.35 7.69
C GLY A 295 -18.71 -13.41 8.77
N ASP A 296 -18.00 -14.45 8.38
CA ASP A 296 -17.72 -15.62 9.22
C ASP A 296 -16.45 -15.42 10.02
N GLU A 297 -16.48 -15.83 11.30
CA GLU A 297 -15.28 -15.88 12.14
C GLU A 297 -14.34 -16.97 11.65
N LEU A 298 -13.04 -16.68 11.61
CA LEU A 298 -12.04 -17.68 11.28
C LEU A 298 -11.76 -18.61 12.47
N ASP A 299 -11.62 -19.91 12.18
CA ASP A 299 -11.23 -20.93 13.16
C ASP A 299 -9.71 -21.21 13.19
N VAL A 300 -8.93 -20.40 12.47
CA VAL A 300 -7.46 -20.49 12.45
C VAL A 300 -6.84 -19.39 13.31
N ASP A 301 -5.64 -19.63 13.85
CA ASP A 301 -4.90 -18.61 14.58
C ASP A 301 -4.61 -17.42 13.63
N PRO A 302 -5.17 -16.22 13.89
CA PRO A 302 -4.99 -15.05 13.02
C PRO A 302 -3.54 -14.61 12.89
N PHE A 303 -2.71 -14.81 13.92
CA PHE A 303 -1.29 -14.47 13.86
C PHE A 303 -0.52 -15.47 13.00
N GLU A 304 -0.77 -16.77 13.16
CA GLU A 304 -0.14 -17.79 12.32
C GLU A 304 -0.57 -17.67 10.85
N LEU A 305 -1.82 -17.27 10.57
CA LEU A 305 -2.28 -16.99 9.21
C LEU A 305 -1.40 -15.93 8.52
N HIS A 306 -1.14 -14.80 9.19
CA HIS A 306 -0.32 -13.72 8.66
C HIS A 306 1.19 -14.03 8.68
N LEU A 307 1.67 -14.76 9.68
CA LEU A 307 3.06 -15.21 9.78
C LEU A 307 3.38 -16.34 8.78
N GLY A 308 2.36 -17.09 8.35
CA GLY A 308 2.45 -18.11 7.31
C GLY A 308 2.75 -17.54 5.91
N VAL A 309 2.65 -16.22 5.74
CA VAL A 309 2.99 -15.54 4.48
C VAL A 309 4.14 -14.54 4.62
N ALA A 310 4.20 -13.80 5.72
CA ALA A 310 5.24 -12.79 5.93
C ALA A 310 6.62 -13.44 6.14
N GLY A 311 7.57 -13.06 5.28
CA GLY A 311 8.96 -13.55 5.27
C GLY A 311 9.22 -14.67 4.27
N TYR A 312 8.20 -15.23 3.61
CA TYR A 312 8.37 -16.18 2.52
C TYR A 312 8.57 -15.48 1.17
N ALA A 313 9.05 -16.23 0.18
CA ALA A 313 9.05 -15.79 -1.22
C ALA A 313 7.70 -16.08 -1.88
N LEU A 314 7.27 -15.26 -2.84
CA LEU A 314 6.00 -15.43 -3.54
C LEU A 314 5.86 -16.83 -4.16
N GLY A 315 6.90 -17.38 -4.77
CA GLY A 315 6.83 -18.67 -5.44
C GLY A 315 6.64 -19.85 -4.49
N HIS A 316 7.13 -19.75 -3.26
CA HIS A 316 6.80 -20.72 -2.21
C HIS A 316 5.29 -20.73 -1.96
N LEU A 317 4.67 -19.56 -1.83
CA LEU A 317 3.23 -19.43 -1.59
C LEU A 317 2.42 -19.82 -2.82
N ALA A 318 2.78 -19.35 -4.02
CA ALA A 318 2.07 -19.63 -5.26
C ALA A 318 2.11 -21.12 -5.66
N SER A 319 3.03 -21.90 -5.07
CA SER A 319 3.08 -23.36 -5.21
C SER A 319 2.09 -24.09 -4.29
N THR A 320 1.46 -23.41 -3.34
CA THR A 320 0.44 -23.99 -2.46
C THR A 320 -0.97 -23.71 -2.99
N PRO A 321 -1.96 -24.58 -2.71
CA PRO A 321 -3.35 -24.37 -3.15
C PRO A 321 -3.98 -23.06 -2.65
N ASP A 322 -3.55 -22.56 -1.50
CA ASP A 322 -4.13 -21.36 -0.87
C ASP A 322 -3.78 -20.07 -1.61
N TYR A 323 -2.66 -20.04 -2.34
CA TYR A 323 -2.17 -18.86 -3.06
C TYR A 323 -1.79 -19.14 -4.52
N ALA A 324 -2.17 -20.30 -5.07
CA ALA A 324 -2.01 -20.58 -6.49
C ALA A 324 -2.78 -19.54 -7.34
N ILE A 325 -2.19 -19.14 -8.46
CA ILE A 325 -2.84 -18.31 -9.46
C ILE A 325 -3.63 -19.23 -10.38
N ASP A 326 -4.95 -19.02 -10.47
CA ASP A 326 -5.77 -19.72 -11.45
C ASP A 326 -5.38 -19.25 -12.87
N ARG A 327 -5.02 -20.18 -13.74
CA ARG A 327 -4.65 -19.91 -15.14
C ARG A 327 -5.74 -19.11 -15.87
N ALA A 328 -7.01 -19.37 -15.59
CA ALA A 328 -8.11 -18.65 -16.23
C ALA A 328 -8.15 -17.16 -15.83
N SER A 329 -7.65 -16.81 -14.65
CA SER A 329 -7.61 -15.42 -14.16
C SER A 329 -6.58 -14.54 -14.88
N LEU A 330 -5.63 -15.14 -15.61
CA LEU A 330 -4.67 -14.39 -16.43
C LEU A 330 -5.30 -13.76 -17.66
N ARG A 331 -6.40 -14.34 -18.16
CA ARG A 331 -6.99 -13.94 -19.44
C ARG A 331 -7.34 -12.45 -19.48
N GLY A 332 -6.86 -11.75 -20.50
CA GLY A 332 -7.07 -10.31 -20.67
C GLY A 332 -6.14 -9.43 -19.83
N LEU A 333 -5.29 -10.00 -18.97
CA LEU A 333 -4.26 -9.23 -18.26
C LEU A 333 -3.04 -9.00 -19.16
N PRO A 334 -2.53 -7.76 -19.26
CA PRO A 334 -1.25 -7.50 -19.90
C PRO A 334 -0.09 -8.08 -19.09
N LEU A 335 0.86 -8.76 -19.73
CA LEU A 335 2.02 -9.34 -19.04
C LEU A 335 2.83 -8.27 -18.28
N SER A 336 3.03 -7.09 -18.88
CA SER A 336 3.74 -5.96 -18.26
C SER A 336 3.14 -5.46 -16.95
N ARG A 337 1.84 -5.73 -16.71
CA ARG A 337 1.18 -5.38 -15.44
C ARG A 337 1.49 -6.39 -14.33
N LEU A 338 2.03 -7.55 -14.68
CA LEU A 338 2.36 -8.66 -13.77
C LEU A 338 3.86 -8.74 -13.43
N ASP A 339 4.69 -7.80 -13.88
CA ASP A 339 6.16 -7.80 -13.68
C ASP A 339 6.60 -7.83 -12.21
N HIS A 340 5.71 -7.47 -11.28
CA HIS A 340 5.96 -7.52 -9.84
C HIS A 340 5.78 -8.92 -9.24
N LEU A 341 5.13 -9.85 -9.96
CA LEU A 341 4.94 -11.24 -9.54
C LEU A 341 6.18 -12.07 -9.92
N LEU A 342 7.25 -11.87 -9.16
CA LEU A 342 8.49 -12.64 -9.29
C LEU A 342 8.50 -13.76 -8.25
N GLY A 343 8.91 -14.97 -8.63
CA GLY A 343 8.90 -16.11 -7.70
C GLY A 343 9.78 -15.89 -6.47
N ASP A 344 10.93 -15.22 -6.63
CA ASP A 344 11.85 -14.86 -5.55
C ASP A 344 11.48 -13.58 -4.80
N ALA A 345 10.39 -12.88 -5.18
CA ALA A 345 9.91 -11.69 -4.49
C ALA A 345 9.59 -11.98 -3.02
N PRO A 346 10.27 -11.34 -2.05
CA PRO A 346 9.98 -11.57 -0.65
C PRO A 346 8.69 -10.85 -0.22
N ILE A 347 7.84 -11.55 0.53
CA ILE A 347 6.68 -10.96 1.19
C ILE A 347 7.16 -10.28 2.48
N LEU A 348 7.47 -8.98 2.42
CA LEU A 348 7.96 -8.24 3.59
C LEU A 348 6.84 -7.78 4.53
N ALA A 349 5.59 -7.80 4.05
CA ALA A 349 4.44 -7.39 4.83
C ALA A 349 3.21 -8.23 4.50
N SER A 350 2.34 -8.43 5.47
CA SER A 350 0.97 -8.90 5.23
C SER A 350 -0.03 -7.92 5.81
N GLN A 351 -1.19 -7.81 5.17
CA GLN A 351 -2.27 -6.92 5.58
C GLN A 351 -3.63 -7.59 5.40
N HIS A 352 -4.65 -6.96 5.95
CA HIS A 352 -6.04 -7.41 5.91
C HIS A 352 -6.97 -6.22 5.66
N GLY A 353 -8.21 -6.54 5.29
CA GLY A 353 -9.32 -5.60 5.32
C GLY A 353 -9.67 -5.14 6.74
N ALA A 354 -10.72 -4.35 6.86
CA ALA A 354 -11.30 -3.97 8.13
C ALA A 354 -12.83 -4.00 8.07
N TYR A 355 -13.46 -4.39 9.17
CA TYR A 355 -14.89 -4.21 9.39
C TYR A 355 -15.15 -3.30 10.59
N GLY A 356 -16.16 -2.43 10.49
CA GLY A 356 -16.45 -1.39 11.47
C GLY A 356 -16.26 0.02 10.92
N SER A 357 -15.52 0.88 11.62
CA SER A 357 -15.25 2.23 11.16
C SER A 357 -14.21 2.24 10.04
N SER A 358 -14.31 3.14 9.07
CA SER A 358 -13.26 3.29 8.06
C SER A 358 -11.92 3.72 8.68
N ARG A 359 -10.82 3.17 8.17
CA ARG A 359 -9.45 3.54 8.57
C ARG A 359 -9.03 4.93 8.04
N THR A 360 -9.78 5.50 7.09
CA THR A 360 -9.51 6.84 6.55
C THR A 360 -10.14 7.95 7.42
N GLU A 361 -9.63 9.17 7.25
CA GLU A 361 -10.17 10.36 7.92
C GLU A 361 -11.14 11.18 7.07
N SER A 362 -11.17 10.92 5.77
CA SER A 362 -12.10 11.51 4.81
C SER A 362 -12.85 10.38 4.10
N GLY A 363 -14.04 10.70 3.63
CA GLY A 363 -14.90 9.81 2.84
C GLY A 363 -14.70 9.94 1.34
N ILE A 364 -13.65 10.64 0.88
CA ILE A 364 -13.46 10.97 -0.55
C ILE A 364 -13.41 9.73 -1.45
N TRP A 365 -12.82 8.64 -0.94
CA TRP A 365 -12.73 7.36 -1.63
C TRP A 365 -14.11 6.73 -1.92
N MET A 366 -15.15 7.05 -1.15
CA MET A 366 -16.51 6.54 -1.39
C MET A 366 -17.14 7.12 -2.67
N TYR A 367 -16.62 8.24 -3.17
CA TYR A 367 -17.06 8.84 -4.43
C TYR A 367 -16.30 8.28 -5.65
N GLN A 368 -15.43 7.30 -5.43
CA GLN A 368 -14.67 6.56 -6.46
C GLN A 368 -15.05 5.07 -6.48
N LEU A 369 -16.12 4.69 -5.77
CA LEU A 369 -16.63 3.32 -5.73
C LEU A 369 -17.06 2.82 -7.11
N SER A 370 -16.97 1.51 -7.30
CA SER A 370 -17.50 0.83 -8.48
C SER A 370 -19.02 1.10 -8.62
N PRO A 371 -19.60 0.96 -9.83
CA PRO A 371 -21.04 1.17 -10.02
C PRO A 371 -21.92 0.35 -9.06
N HIS A 372 -21.54 -0.91 -8.80
CA HIS A 372 -22.26 -1.79 -7.87
C HIS A 372 -22.22 -1.27 -6.42
N GLU A 373 -21.04 -0.93 -5.91
CA GLU A 373 -20.89 -0.45 -4.52
C GLU A 373 -21.45 0.96 -4.36
N ARG A 374 -21.38 1.81 -5.40
CA ARG A 374 -22.03 3.11 -5.42
C ARG A 374 -23.55 2.95 -5.30
N ALA A 375 -24.16 2.01 -6.01
CA ALA A 375 -25.58 1.72 -5.88
C ALA A 375 -25.97 1.31 -4.45
N GLU A 376 -25.10 0.55 -3.76
CA GLU A 376 -25.30 0.21 -2.34
C GLU A 376 -25.17 1.45 -1.43
N PHE A 377 -24.12 2.26 -1.66
CA PHE A 377 -23.83 3.49 -0.94
C PHE A 377 -24.98 4.50 -1.04
N THR A 378 -25.58 4.62 -2.22
CA THR A 378 -26.62 5.61 -2.55
C THR A 378 -28.02 5.01 -2.69
N ARG A 379 -28.27 3.80 -2.17
CA ARG A 379 -29.54 3.06 -2.34
C ARG A 379 -30.78 3.92 -2.10
N ASP A 380 -30.76 4.67 -1.00
CA ASP A 380 -31.76 5.66 -0.63
C ASP A 380 -31.11 6.81 0.15
N ARG A 381 -31.85 7.89 0.37
CA ARG A 381 -31.32 9.08 1.05
C ARG A 381 -30.90 8.80 2.48
N ASP A 382 -31.61 7.93 3.20
CA ASP A 382 -31.29 7.64 4.60
C ASP A 382 -30.04 6.74 4.70
N ALA A 383 -29.90 5.78 3.79
CA ALA A 383 -28.68 4.97 3.64
C ALA A 383 -27.48 5.86 3.32
N TYR A 384 -27.62 6.78 2.37
CA TYR A 384 -26.57 7.74 2.03
C TYR A 384 -26.12 8.53 3.26
N LEU A 385 -27.06 9.18 3.98
CA LEU A 385 -26.75 10.00 5.15
C LEU A 385 -26.15 9.19 6.32
N ARG A 386 -26.49 7.91 6.46
CA ARG A 386 -25.83 7.02 7.42
C ARG A 386 -24.40 6.66 7.00
N ASN A 387 -24.20 6.44 5.69
CA ASN A 387 -22.96 5.89 5.14
C ASN A 387 -21.90 6.95 4.83
N ILE A 388 -22.25 8.22 4.64
CA ILE A 388 -21.29 9.30 4.29
C ILE A 388 -20.18 9.51 5.33
N GLU A 389 -20.38 9.03 6.56
CA GLU A 389 -19.37 9.07 7.60
C GLU A 389 -18.49 7.80 7.63
N ALA A 390 -18.78 6.79 6.80
CA ALA A 390 -18.07 5.52 6.74
C ALA A 390 -17.87 4.88 8.13
N GLY A 391 -18.90 4.93 8.97
CA GLY A 391 -18.83 4.50 10.37
C GLY A 391 -19.09 3.01 10.59
N SER A 392 -19.67 2.33 9.61
CA SER A 392 -20.15 0.94 9.73
C SER A 392 -20.08 0.26 8.37
N ILE A 393 -18.87 -0.15 8.00
CA ILE A 393 -18.55 -0.74 6.70
C ILE A 393 -17.75 -2.03 6.86
N TRP A 394 -17.80 -2.88 5.85
CA TRP A 394 -16.71 -3.79 5.51
C TRP A 394 -15.87 -3.14 4.42
N TYR A 395 -14.55 -3.25 4.49
CA TYR A 395 -13.62 -2.86 3.43
C TYR A 395 -12.46 -3.86 3.36
N GLY A 396 -12.30 -4.56 2.24
CA GLY A 396 -11.19 -5.51 2.08
C GLY A 396 -11.25 -6.27 0.76
N ARG A 397 -10.37 -7.24 0.57
CA ARG A 397 -10.35 -8.11 -0.62
C ARG A 397 -11.18 -9.37 -0.39
N THR A 398 -11.74 -9.92 -1.46
CA THR A 398 -12.34 -11.26 -1.47
C THR A 398 -11.38 -12.34 -1.91
N GLN A 399 -10.19 -12.00 -2.42
CA GLN A 399 -9.15 -12.97 -2.77
C GLN A 399 -7.77 -12.42 -2.35
N ALA A 400 -6.80 -13.29 -2.08
CA ALA A 400 -5.47 -12.82 -1.71
C ALA A 400 -4.87 -11.99 -2.85
N HIS A 401 -4.19 -10.89 -2.51
CA HIS A 401 -3.70 -9.94 -3.49
C HIS A 401 -2.28 -9.48 -3.13
N ALA A 402 -1.34 -9.65 -4.05
CA ALA A 402 0.02 -9.18 -3.90
C ALA A 402 0.17 -7.78 -4.51
N ALA A 403 0.73 -6.86 -3.74
CA ALA A 403 1.00 -5.50 -4.18
C ALA A 403 2.38 -5.06 -3.67
N ARG A 404 3.01 -4.08 -4.33
CA ARG A 404 4.30 -3.54 -3.88
C ARG A 404 4.20 -2.69 -2.61
N ILE A 405 3.00 -2.20 -2.32
CA ILE A 405 2.72 -1.32 -1.19
C ILE A 405 1.50 -1.81 -0.40
N ALA A 406 1.51 -1.56 0.90
CA ALA A 406 0.37 -1.70 1.78
C ALA A 406 -0.54 -0.47 1.69
N SER A 407 -1.85 -0.68 1.77
CA SER A 407 -2.84 0.41 1.73
C SER A 407 -3.05 1.05 3.10
N PHE A 408 -2.75 0.31 4.17
CA PHE A 408 -2.86 0.71 5.57
C PHE A 408 -1.74 0.06 6.38
N THR A 409 -1.67 0.35 7.69
CA THR A 409 -0.81 -0.37 8.65
C THR A 409 -0.82 -1.89 8.40
N PRO A 410 0.32 -2.50 8.02
CA PRO A 410 0.44 -3.94 7.90
C PRO A 410 0.25 -4.63 9.25
N PHE A 411 -0.29 -5.84 9.21
CA PHE A 411 -0.48 -6.67 10.40
C PHE A 411 0.82 -7.36 10.80
N ALA A 412 1.49 -8.05 9.88
CA ALA A 412 2.80 -8.66 10.12
C ALA A 412 3.85 -8.11 9.16
N LEU A 413 5.08 -7.98 9.65
CA LEU A 413 6.23 -7.43 8.94
C LEU A 413 7.44 -8.36 9.09
N ASP A 414 8.17 -8.61 8.01
CA ASP A 414 9.48 -9.28 8.02
C ASP A 414 10.61 -8.26 8.15
N ASN A 415 10.94 -7.95 9.40
CA ASN A 415 12.04 -7.05 9.75
C ASN A 415 13.36 -7.82 9.98
N SER A 416 13.53 -8.98 9.32
CA SER A 416 14.82 -9.69 9.21
C SER A 416 15.78 -8.97 8.27
N VAL A 417 15.24 -8.24 7.31
CA VAL A 417 15.93 -7.25 6.47
C VAL A 417 15.69 -5.85 7.01
N MET A 418 16.53 -4.88 6.62
CA MET A 418 16.36 -3.50 7.06
C MET A 418 15.10 -2.88 6.46
N LEU A 419 14.04 -2.78 7.26
CA LEU A 419 12.87 -1.97 6.93
C LEU A 419 13.15 -0.49 7.27
N PRO A 420 12.70 0.47 6.46
CA PRO A 420 12.96 1.89 6.70
C PRO A 420 12.14 2.43 7.88
N CYS A 421 12.59 3.51 8.52
CA CYS A 421 11.73 4.28 9.42
C CYS A 421 10.67 5.06 8.64
N THR A 422 9.68 5.57 9.36
CA THR A 422 8.73 6.57 8.88
C THR A 422 8.91 7.89 9.61
N ASN A 423 8.19 8.92 9.16
CA ASN A 423 8.16 10.20 9.85
C ASN A 423 7.51 10.03 11.24
N PRO A 424 8.19 10.41 12.35
CA PRO A 424 7.65 10.25 13.70
C PRO A 424 6.35 11.03 13.96
N LEU A 425 6.09 12.09 13.18
CA LEU A 425 4.97 13.01 13.38
C LEU A 425 4.13 13.19 12.10
N GLY A 426 2.82 13.40 12.29
CA GLY A 426 1.85 13.58 11.22
C GLY A 426 1.21 12.26 10.76
N ARG A 427 -0.03 12.33 10.30
CA ARG A 427 -0.75 11.15 9.79
C ARG A 427 -0.25 10.74 8.40
N GLY A 428 -0.52 9.50 8.03
CA GLY A 428 -0.05 8.90 6.77
C GLY A 428 1.37 8.36 6.89
N GLU A 429 1.81 8.09 8.13
CA GLU A 429 3.10 7.47 8.42
C GLU A 429 3.17 6.04 7.88
N ASP A 430 2.06 5.33 7.84
CA ASP A 430 1.92 3.99 7.25
C ASP A 430 2.07 4.04 5.71
N ALA A 431 1.42 5.01 5.06
CA ALA A 431 1.57 5.26 3.63
C ALA A 431 3.02 5.64 3.27
N LEU A 432 3.63 6.55 4.03
CA LEU A 432 5.04 6.90 3.83
C LEU A 432 5.96 5.70 4.04
N PHE A 433 5.79 4.94 5.13
CA PHE A 433 6.55 3.73 5.40
C PHE A 433 6.49 2.77 4.20
N SER A 434 5.29 2.50 3.70
CA SER A 434 5.13 1.54 2.61
C SER A 434 5.79 2.00 1.31
N ARG A 435 5.76 3.31 1.01
CA ARG A 435 6.44 3.87 -0.18
C ARG A 435 7.96 3.80 -0.06
N VAL A 436 8.49 4.10 1.13
CA VAL A 436 9.94 4.02 1.38
C VAL A 436 10.40 2.56 1.44
N MET A 437 9.55 1.63 1.89
CA MET A 437 9.82 0.20 1.85
C MET A 437 9.94 -0.30 0.40
N ASP A 438 9.00 0.08 -0.47
CA ASP A 438 9.05 -0.23 -1.91
C ASP A 438 10.28 0.41 -2.58
N LEU A 439 10.68 1.60 -2.14
CA LEU A 439 11.95 2.18 -2.59
C LEU A 439 13.14 1.31 -2.19
N CYS A 440 13.23 0.93 -0.91
CA CYS A 440 14.35 0.17 -0.36
C CYS A 440 14.42 -1.26 -0.91
N HIS A 441 13.27 -1.86 -1.19
CA HIS A 441 13.10 -3.25 -1.60
C HIS A 441 12.16 -3.33 -2.82
N PRO A 442 12.61 -2.95 -4.03
CA PRO A 442 11.73 -2.78 -5.20
C PRO A 442 11.10 -4.07 -5.74
N HIS A 443 11.56 -5.24 -5.29
CA HIS A 443 10.99 -6.55 -5.61
C HIS A 443 10.21 -7.16 -4.44
N ALA A 444 10.14 -6.48 -3.29
CA ALA A 444 9.34 -6.95 -2.18
C ALA A 444 7.85 -6.73 -2.44
N LEU A 445 7.05 -7.59 -1.83
CA LEU A 445 5.60 -7.53 -1.89
C LEU A 445 4.99 -7.42 -0.50
N THR A 446 3.83 -6.82 -0.47
CA THR A 446 2.84 -6.90 0.59
C THR A 446 1.73 -7.83 0.13
N LEU A 447 1.37 -8.82 0.95
CA LEU A 447 0.24 -9.70 0.66
C LEU A 447 -0.98 -9.29 1.48
N GLU A 448 -2.05 -8.84 0.80
CA GLU A 448 -3.36 -8.63 1.42
C GLU A 448 -4.14 -9.94 1.42
N LEU A 449 -4.51 -10.41 2.61
CA LEU A 449 -5.30 -11.62 2.77
C LEU A 449 -6.80 -11.32 2.68
N PRO A 450 -7.64 -12.27 2.20
CA PRO A 450 -9.09 -12.06 2.05
C PRO A 450 -9.82 -12.21 3.39
N VAL A 451 -9.32 -11.51 4.40
CA VAL A 451 -9.80 -11.49 5.78
C VAL A 451 -9.81 -10.04 6.25
N ALA A 452 -10.57 -9.75 7.31
CA ALA A 452 -10.66 -8.41 7.87
C ALA A 452 -10.59 -8.46 9.39
N ILE A 453 -9.99 -7.42 9.98
CA ILE A 453 -9.97 -7.20 11.42
C ILE A 453 -11.10 -6.24 11.81
N GLY A 454 -11.63 -6.36 13.03
CA GLY A 454 -12.51 -5.33 13.56
C GLY A 454 -11.73 -4.04 13.78
N HIS A 455 -12.29 -2.90 13.38
CA HIS A 455 -11.71 -1.58 13.61
C HIS A 455 -12.77 -0.64 14.19
N VAL A 456 -12.61 -0.27 15.47
CA VAL A 456 -13.63 0.45 16.24
C VAL A 456 -13.02 1.67 16.91
N GLN A 457 -13.56 2.83 16.57
CA GLN A 457 -13.20 4.10 17.19
C GLN A 457 -14.06 4.34 18.44
N GLU A 458 -13.48 4.94 19.46
CA GLU A 458 -14.19 5.31 20.69
C GLU A 458 -15.29 6.35 20.44
N ALA A 459 -15.13 7.18 19.42
CA ALA A 459 -16.08 8.18 18.98
C ALA A 459 -16.25 8.17 17.46
N GLN A 460 -17.44 8.49 16.98
CA GLN A 460 -17.70 8.59 15.55
C GLN A 460 -16.93 9.78 14.96
N ARG A 461 -16.10 9.52 13.95
CA ARG A 461 -15.40 10.57 13.20
C ARG A 461 -16.36 11.24 12.23
N LYS A 462 -16.41 12.58 12.24
CA LYS A 462 -17.07 13.40 11.22
C LYS A 462 -16.14 13.60 10.03
N ARG A 463 -16.26 12.72 9.04
CA ARG A 463 -15.45 12.69 7.80
C ARG A 463 -16.04 13.61 6.73
N SER A 464 -17.36 13.73 6.66
CA SER A 464 -18.07 14.53 5.65
C SER A 464 -17.53 15.95 5.50
N ALA A 465 -17.30 16.65 6.63
CA ALA A 465 -16.73 18.00 6.62
C ALA A 465 -15.37 18.08 5.92
N ARG A 466 -14.48 17.10 6.14
CA ARG A 466 -13.18 17.01 5.46
C ARG A 466 -13.32 16.58 4.01
N THR A 467 -14.28 15.71 3.70
CA THR A 467 -14.56 15.27 2.33
C THR A 467 -15.00 16.43 1.43
N MET A 468 -15.83 17.33 1.96
CA MET A 468 -16.35 18.48 1.21
C MET A 468 -15.37 19.66 1.12
N ALA A 469 -14.30 19.64 1.93
CA ALA A 469 -13.25 20.63 1.86
C ALA A 469 -12.28 20.37 0.69
N ALA A 470 -11.51 21.39 0.31
CA ALA A 470 -10.46 21.22 -0.67
C ALA A 470 -9.41 20.21 -0.19
N HIS A 471 -9.02 19.30 -1.08
CA HIS A 471 -8.02 18.29 -0.80
C HIS A 471 -6.69 18.96 -0.44
N THR A 472 -6.17 18.57 0.72
CA THR A 472 -4.96 19.15 1.31
C THR A 472 -4.11 17.99 1.85
N PRO A 473 -3.32 17.32 0.99
CA PRO A 473 -2.45 16.22 1.41
C PRO A 473 -1.44 16.69 2.47
N ARG A 474 -1.01 15.76 3.33
CA ARG A 474 0.00 16.01 4.38
C ARG A 474 1.42 15.86 3.85
N PHE A 475 2.39 16.30 4.65
CA PHE A 475 3.81 16.11 4.38
C PHE A 475 4.19 14.65 4.08
N ASN A 476 3.66 13.68 4.82
CA ASN A 476 3.96 12.26 4.58
C ASN A 476 3.48 11.76 3.21
N TYR A 477 2.33 12.25 2.72
CA TYR A 477 1.86 11.96 1.36
C TYR A 477 2.68 12.71 0.31
N PHE A 478 3.05 13.96 0.55
CA PHE A 478 3.96 14.72 -0.32
C PHE A 478 5.27 13.98 -0.57
N VAL A 479 5.90 13.46 0.49
CA VAL A 479 7.14 12.66 0.37
C VAL A 479 6.85 11.31 -0.27
N GLY A 480 5.77 10.62 0.09
CA GLY A 480 5.39 9.34 -0.52
C GLY A 480 5.17 9.43 -2.04
N ASP A 481 4.50 10.48 -2.50
CA ASP A 481 4.25 10.76 -3.93
C ASP A 481 5.53 11.21 -4.65
N PHE A 482 6.46 11.87 -3.92
CA PHE A 482 7.80 12.14 -4.43
C PHE A 482 8.60 10.85 -4.63
N VAL A 483 8.61 9.95 -3.63
CA VAL A 483 9.26 8.64 -3.72
C VAL A 483 8.73 7.84 -4.91
N GLN A 484 7.40 7.79 -5.08
CA GLN A 484 6.78 7.07 -6.20
C GLN A 484 7.29 7.59 -7.56
N ARG A 485 7.47 8.91 -7.71
CA ARG A 485 7.97 9.52 -8.95
C ARG A 485 9.45 9.28 -9.20
N GLN A 486 10.26 9.14 -8.15
CA GLN A 486 11.72 8.99 -8.24
C GLN A 486 12.18 7.52 -8.25
N LEU A 487 11.32 6.59 -7.83
CA LEU A 487 11.66 5.16 -7.75
C LEU A 487 12.27 4.60 -9.06
N PRO A 488 11.77 4.93 -10.28
CA PRO A 488 12.36 4.45 -11.52
C PRO A 488 13.80 4.93 -11.78
N GLU A 489 14.24 6.00 -11.13
CA GLU A 489 15.57 6.61 -11.33
C GLU A 489 16.63 6.03 -10.38
N LEU A 490 16.21 5.28 -9.35
CA LEU A 490 17.09 4.75 -8.31
C LEU A 490 17.43 3.27 -8.58
N HIS A 491 18.70 3.00 -8.87
CA HIS A 491 19.19 1.68 -9.30
C HIS A 491 20.10 0.96 -8.28
N ALA A 492 20.46 1.60 -7.16
CA ALA A 492 21.34 0.98 -6.16
C ALA A 492 20.79 -0.37 -5.66
N ALA A 493 21.64 -1.37 -5.42
CA ALA A 493 21.19 -2.67 -4.92
C ALA A 493 20.89 -2.65 -3.42
N GLU A 494 21.69 -1.90 -2.65
CA GLU A 494 21.63 -1.89 -1.18
C GLU A 494 20.51 -0.97 -0.66
N PRO A 495 19.60 -1.46 0.22
CA PRO A 495 18.53 -0.67 0.81
C PRO A 495 19.02 0.61 1.50
N ALA A 496 20.14 0.54 2.24
CA ALA A 496 20.72 1.69 2.93
C ALA A 496 21.20 2.77 1.95
N GLN A 497 21.74 2.39 0.79
CA GLN A 497 22.18 3.34 -0.22
C GLN A 497 20.99 4.05 -0.86
N ARG A 498 19.91 3.32 -1.19
CA ARG A 498 18.66 3.92 -1.69
C ARG A 498 18.05 4.90 -0.70
N LEU A 499 18.05 4.54 0.58
CA LEU A 499 17.56 5.40 1.66
C LEU A 499 18.42 6.68 1.79
N GLY A 500 19.74 6.56 1.68
CA GLY A 500 20.66 7.71 1.66
C GLY A 500 20.48 8.62 0.44
N LEU A 501 20.15 8.06 -0.74
CA LEU A 501 19.80 8.85 -1.92
C LEU A 501 18.52 9.64 -1.68
N LEU A 502 17.48 9.02 -1.12
CA LEU A 502 16.25 9.73 -0.72
C LEU A 502 16.54 10.85 0.30
N ALA A 503 17.39 10.60 1.29
CA ALA A 503 17.81 11.61 2.24
C ALA A 503 18.52 12.79 1.55
N ALA A 504 19.36 12.53 0.54
CA ALA A 504 20.01 13.57 -0.25
C ALA A 504 18.99 14.43 -1.04
N HIS A 505 17.97 13.82 -1.64
CA HIS A 505 16.90 14.57 -2.31
C HIS A 505 16.07 15.41 -1.34
N LEU A 506 15.74 14.89 -0.15
CA LEU A 506 15.04 15.67 0.88
C LEU A 506 15.90 16.83 1.38
N ARG A 507 17.22 16.65 1.49
CA ARG A 507 18.15 17.75 1.79
C ARG A 507 18.17 18.80 0.69
N ASP A 508 18.13 18.41 -0.58
CA ASP A 508 18.03 19.35 -1.70
C ASP A 508 16.72 20.17 -1.66
N ILE A 509 15.58 19.51 -1.44
CA ILE A 509 14.28 20.18 -1.24
C ILE A 509 14.35 21.18 -0.08
N GLY A 510 14.96 20.77 1.05
CA GLY A 510 15.13 21.65 2.20
C GLY A 510 16.06 22.83 1.92
N ALA A 511 17.14 22.60 1.17
CA ALA A 511 18.18 23.60 0.86
C ALA A 511 17.78 24.61 -0.22
N ALA A 512 16.75 24.33 -1.02
CA ALA A 512 16.20 25.27 -2.00
C ALA A 512 15.91 26.65 -1.38
N ASP A 513 15.86 27.73 -2.17
CA ASP A 513 15.42 29.03 -1.63
C ASP A 513 13.92 29.02 -1.28
N ALA A 514 13.44 30.06 -0.58
CA ALA A 514 12.04 30.12 -0.17
C ALA A 514 11.08 30.09 -1.38
N GLY A 515 11.46 30.72 -2.49
CA GLY A 515 10.69 30.70 -3.73
C GLY A 515 10.60 29.31 -4.35
N GLY A 516 11.70 28.55 -4.36
CA GLY A 516 11.77 27.18 -4.85
C GLY A 516 10.90 26.23 -4.05
N ARG A 517 10.96 26.30 -2.72
CA ARG A 517 10.09 25.52 -1.84
C ARG A 517 8.61 25.83 -2.06
N LEU A 518 8.26 27.11 -2.21
CA LEU A 518 6.88 27.51 -2.52
C LEU A 518 6.41 27.04 -3.90
N ARG A 519 7.28 27.05 -4.91
CA ARG A 519 6.95 26.50 -6.24
C ARG A 519 6.64 25.00 -6.14
N GLN A 520 7.48 24.22 -5.47
CA GLN A 520 7.26 22.78 -5.29
C GLN A 520 5.93 22.47 -4.58
N LEU A 521 5.60 23.20 -3.51
CA LEU A 521 4.32 23.02 -2.81
C LEU A 521 3.12 23.35 -3.70
N ARG A 522 3.19 24.45 -4.47
CA ARG A 522 2.12 24.85 -5.40
C ARG A 522 1.93 23.81 -6.50
N GLU A 523 3.01 23.36 -7.12
CA GLU A 523 2.99 22.33 -8.16
C GLU A 523 2.38 21.02 -7.65
N TYR A 524 2.80 20.58 -6.46
CA TYR A 524 2.26 19.38 -5.83
C TYR A 524 0.75 19.50 -5.56
N LEU A 525 0.33 20.58 -4.87
CA LEU A 525 -1.07 20.79 -4.55
C LEU A 525 -1.94 20.95 -5.81
N ALA A 526 -1.41 21.58 -6.86
CA ALA A 526 -2.09 21.70 -8.14
C ALA A 526 -2.30 20.33 -8.78
N TYR A 527 -1.25 19.52 -8.84
CA TYR A 527 -1.31 18.16 -9.37
C TYR A 527 -2.32 17.29 -8.60
N SER A 528 -2.20 17.21 -7.27
CA SER A 528 -3.08 16.36 -6.45
C SER A 528 -4.56 16.75 -6.56
N ARG A 529 -4.87 18.04 -6.71
CA ARG A 529 -6.25 18.53 -6.87
C ARG A 529 -6.77 18.31 -8.28
N ALA A 530 -5.96 18.56 -9.31
CA ALA A 530 -6.33 18.32 -10.71
C ALA A 530 -6.65 16.84 -10.95
N ASP A 531 -5.77 15.95 -10.48
CA ASP A 531 -5.94 14.49 -10.55
C ASP A 531 -7.20 14.01 -9.80
N LEU A 532 -7.50 14.56 -8.62
CA LEU A 532 -8.76 14.28 -7.93
C LEU A 532 -9.98 14.75 -8.72
N ILE A 533 -9.94 15.96 -9.27
CA ILE A 533 -11.04 16.53 -10.06
C ILE A 533 -11.31 15.66 -11.30
N GLU A 534 -10.26 15.30 -12.04
CA GLU A 534 -10.36 14.47 -13.24
C GLU A 534 -11.04 13.12 -12.92
N ARG A 535 -10.58 12.42 -11.87
CA ARG A 535 -11.22 11.17 -11.44
C ARG A 535 -12.69 11.36 -11.06
N LEU A 536 -13.03 12.42 -10.34
CA LEU A 536 -14.41 12.67 -9.94
C LEU A 536 -15.30 13.08 -11.11
N GLN A 537 -14.76 13.80 -12.10
CA GLN A 537 -15.46 14.12 -13.35
C GLN A 537 -15.77 12.84 -14.13
N HIS A 538 -14.79 11.94 -14.29
CA HIS A 538 -15.04 10.64 -14.91
C HIS A 538 -16.09 9.82 -14.17
N GLN A 539 -16.06 9.80 -12.83
CA GLN A 539 -17.10 9.13 -12.04
C GLN A 539 -18.48 9.78 -12.20
N PHE A 540 -18.53 11.11 -12.28
CA PHE A 540 -19.76 11.87 -12.47
C PHE A 540 -20.38 11.59 -13.84
N ASP A 541 -19.58 11.64 -14.90
CA ASP A 541 -20.01 11.41 -16.28
C ASP A 541 -20.49 9.97 -16.50
N GLY A 542 -19.83 9.01 -15.83
CA GLY A 542 -20.20 7.58 -15.85
C GLY A 542 -21.35 7.19 -14.93
N ALA A 543 -21.95 8.12 -14.18
CA ALA A 543 -22.96 7.85 -13.16
C ALA A 543 -24.19 8.76 -13.28
N GLN A 544 -24.72 8.93 -14.51
CA GLN A 544 -25.87 9.80 -14.78
C GLN A 544 -27.16 9.39 -14.03
N ASP A 545 -27.25 8.12 -13.65
CA ASP A 545 -28.35 7.51 -12.89
C ASP A 545 -28.19 7.64 -11.37
N ALA A 546 -27.03 8.10 -10.88
CA ALA A 546 -26.80 8.28 -9.45
C ALA A 546 -27.76 9.35 -8.87
N PRO A 547 -28.22 9.20 -7.62
CA PRO A 547 -29.17 10.15 -7.04
C PRO A 547 -28.65 11.58 -6.94
N ILE A 548 -29.58 12.55 -6.99
CA ILE A 548 -29.27 13.99 -6.99
C ILE A 548 -28.41 14.44 -5.81
N TRP A 549 -28.54 13.81 -4.64
CA TRP A 549 -27.77 14.14 -3.44
C TRP A 549 -26.31 13.70 -3.55
N TRP A 550 -26.03 12.54 -4.15
CA TRP A 550 -24.66 12.10 -4.43
C TRP A 550 -24.03 13.00 -5.49
N GLN A 551 -24.76 13.29 -6.57
CA GLN A 551 -24.30 14.18 -7.63
C GLN A 551 -23.99 15.59 -7.11
N ALA A 552 -24.81 16.12 -6.19
CA ALA A 552 -24.58 17.42 -5.56
C ALA A 552 -23.29 17.44 -4.73
N ASP A 553 -23.01 16.37 -3.99
CA ASP A 553 -21.78 16.26 -3.22
C ASP A 553 -20.55 16.11 -4.12
N VAL A 554 -20.60 15.30 -5.18
CA VAL A 554 -19.50 15.21 -6.17
C VAL A 554 -19.20 16.57 -6.80
N ARG A 555 -20.23 17.30 -7.23
CA ARG A 555 -20.05 18.68 -7.74
C ARG A 555 -19.45 19.60 -6.69
N SER A 556 -19.92 19.54 -5.45
CA SER A 556 -19.40 20.36 -4.35
C SER A 556 -17.92 20.09 -4.08
N ILE A 557 -17.50 18.83 -4.12
CA ILE A 557 -16.10 18.41 -3.97
C ILE A 557 -15.26 18.93 -5.15
N ILE A 558 -15.71 18.73 -6.39
CA ILE A 558 -15.02 19.23 -7.60
C ILE A 558 -14.85 20.75 -7.51
N GLU A 559 -15.91 21.48 -7.17
CA GLU A 559 -15.87 22.93 -7.05
C GLU A 559 -14.95 23.42 -5.92
N ALA A 560 -14.97 22.75 -4.76
CA ALA A 560 -14.08 23.10 -3.65
C ALA A 560 -12.61 22.99 -4.05
N ASN A 561 -12.25 21.93 -4.78
CA ASN A 561 -10.90 21.71 -5.29
C ASN A 561 -10.56 22.68 -6.43
N GLY A 562 -11.50 22.95 -7.35
CA GLY A 562 -11.34 23.90 -8.45
C GLY A 562 -11.10 25.33 -7.95
N ARG A 563 -11.87 25.78 -6.94
CA ARG A 563 -11.62 27.07 -6.28
C ARG A 563 -10.25 27.13 -5.61
N ALA A 564 -9.80 26.03 -5.00
CA ALA A 564 -8.49 25.97 -4.36
C ALA A 564 -7.32 25.99 -5.36
N LEU A 565 -7.51 25.56 -6.61
CA LEU A 565 -6.49 25.63 -7.67
C LEU A 565 -6.16 27.06 -8.10
N ILE A 566 -7.17 27.93 -8.16
CA ILE A 566 -7.01 29.33 -8.59
C ILE A 566 -6.84 30.32 -7.42
N SER A 567 -6.96 29.82 -6.20
CA SER A 567 -6.79 30.61 -4.98
C SER A 567 -5.34 31.07 -4.83
N LYS A 568 -5.15 32.32 -4.38
CA LYS A 568 -3.84 32.89 -4.01
C LYS A 568 -3.48 32.61 -2.54
N ALA A 569 -4.10 31.61 -1.92
CA ALA A 569 -3.79 31.22 -0.56
C ALA A 569 -2.39 30.59 -0.46
N PRO A 570 -1.73 30.66 0.71
CA PRO A 570 -0.47 29.96 0.95
C PRO A 570 -0.58 28.46 0.61
N PRO A 571 0.44 27.86 -0.03
CA PRO A 571 0.41 26.46 -0.48
C PRO A 571 0.65 25.50 0.69
N ARG A 572 -0.31 25.47 1.61
CA ARG A 572 -0.25 24.77 2.89
C ARG A 572 -0.57 23.29 2.72
N LEU A 573 0.23 22.42 3.34
CA LEU A 573 -0.06 20.98 3.49
C LEU A 573 -0.97 20.70 4.70
N GLY A 574 -1.59 19.52 4.73
CA GLY A 574 -2.42 19.08 5.84
C GLY A 574 -1.61 18.95 7.15
N ASP A 575 -2.28 19.16 8.29
CA ASP A 575 -1.70 19.27 9.64
C ASP A 575 -0.79 20.48 9.90
N TRP A 576 -0.50 21.32 8.91
CA TRP A 576 0.15 22.60 9.15
C TRP A 576 -0.86 23.64 9.68
N PRO A 577 -0.42 24.61 10.52
CA PRO A 577 -1.30 25.62 11.10
C PRO A 577 -2.16 26.34 10.07
N GLU A 578 -3.47 26.48 10.31
CA GLU A 578 -4.38 27.07 9.31
C GLU A 578 -4.03 28.52 8.93
N ALA A 579 -3.51 29.29 9.88
CA ALA A 579 -3.11 30.68 9.70
C ALA A 579 -1.68 30.87 9.17
N ILE A 580 -1.01 29.79 8.75
CA ILE A 580 0.37 29.87 8.25
C ILE A 580 0.44 30.65 6.94
N ASP A 581 1.42 31.54 6.83
CA ASP A 581 1.70 32.30 5.62
C ASP A 581 2.67 31.55 4.68
N GLU A 582 3.01 32.15 3.55
CA GLU A 582 3.93 31.54 2.59
C GLU A 582 5.33 31.32 3.17
N ALA A 583 5.84 32.27 3.95
CA ALA A 583 7.14 32.14 4.59
C ALA A 583 7.14 30.96 5.58
N GLY A 584 6.08 30.80 6.37
CA GLY A 584 5.88 29.67 7.26
C GLY A 584 5.80 28.34 6.51
N CYS A 585 5.04 28.25 5.41
CA CYS A 585 5.01 27.06 4.57
C CYS A 585 6.40 26.67 4.05
N ALA A 586 7.17 27.65 3.58
CA ALA A 586 8.53 27.42 3.11
C ALA A 586 9.46 26.93 4.24
N ASN A 587 9.33 27.48 5.45
CA ASN A 587 10.11 27.07 6.60
C ASN A 587 9.74 25.66 7.09
N LEU A 588 8.44 25.33 7.16
CA LEU A 588 8.00 23.98 7.53
C LEU A 588 8.46 22.93 6.52
N LEU A 589 8.38 23.22 5.21
CA LEU A 589 8.90 22.28 4.21
C LEU A 589 10.40 22.02 4.41
N ARG A 590 11.18 23.08 4.67
CA ARG A 590 12.61 22.94 4.97
C ARG A 590 12.82 22.06 6.20
N ASP A 591 12.20 22.42 7.31
CA ASP A 591 12.48 21.81 8.61
C ASP A 591 12.03 20.34 8.63
N GLU A 592 10.86 20.01 8.09
CA GLU A 592 10.39 18.62 8.00
C GLU A 592 11.23 17.78 7.03
N SER A 593 11.65 18.34 5.88
CA SER A 593 12.51 17.62 4.93
C SER A 593 13.89 17.34 5.51
N LEU A 594 14.51 18.31 6.19
CA LEU A 594 15.82 18.13 6.81
C LEU A 594 15.77 17.15 8.00
N ALA A 595 14.70 17.20 8.80
CA ALA A 595 14.50 16.27 9.91
C ALA A 595 14.33 14.83 9.40
N LEU A 596 13.48 14.61 8.39
CA LEU A 596 13.26 13.29 7.81
C LEU A 596 14.51 12.76 7.10
N ALA A 597 15.24 13.63 6.39
CA ALA A 597 16.53 13.27 5.79
C ALA A 597 17.55 12.79 6.83
N SER A 598 17.66 13.53 7.95
CA SER A 598 18.56 13.16 9.04
C SER A 598 18.18 11.82 9.68
N ALA A 599 16.87 11.54 9.78
CA ALA A 599 16.38 10.25 10.27
C ALA A 599 16.78 9.11 9.32
N PHE A 600 16.58 9.30 8.01
CA PHE A 600 16.96 8.34 6.97
C PHE A 600 18.47 8.08 6.90
N ASP A 601 19.30 9.12 7.03
CA ASP A 601 20.76 9.00 7.05
C ASP A 601 21.25 8.18 8.28
N ALA A 602 20.63 8.37 9.45
CA ALA A 602 21.01 7.67 10.68
C ALA A 602 20.43 6.24 10.79
N TRP A 603 19.31 5.97 10.11
CA TRP A 603 18.53 4.74 10.31
C TRP A 603 19.30 3.44 10.06
N PRO A 604 20.11 3.28 9.00
CA PRO A 604 20.83 2.02 8.77
C PRO A 604 21.76 1.64 9.92
N ALA A 605 22.45 2.61 10.51
CA ALA A 605 23.33 2.37 11.65
C ALA A 605 22.54 1.97 12.90
N LEU A 606 21.42 2.64 13.17
CA LEU A 606 20.53 2.32 14.29
C LEU A 606 19.93 0.91 14.15
N TRP A 607 19.42 0.57 12.97
CA TRP A 607 18.82 -0.73 12.71
C TRP A 607 19.85 -1.86 12.84
N ASN A 608 21.05 -1.68 12.28
CA ASN A 608 22.12 -2.68 12.38
C ASN A 608 22.53 -2.94 13.83
N TRP A 609 22.72 -1.87 14.61
CA TRP A 609 23.01 -2.01 16.03
C TRP A 609 21.87 -2.74 16.77
N ALA A 610 20.62 -2.37 16.49
CA ALA A 610 19.47 -2.98 17.14
C ALA A 610 19.34 -4.48 16.80
N ARG A 611 19.63 -4.86 15.53
CA ARG A 611 19.71 -6.25 15.10
C ARG A 611 20.76 -7.04 15.88
N GLU A 612 21.95 -6.48 16.09
CA GLU A 612 23.02 -7.10 16.88
C GLU A 612 22.65 -7.31 18.35
N GLN A 613 21.87 -6.38 18.92
CA GLN A 613 21.31 -6.57 20.27
C GLN A 613 20.27 -7.69 20.28
N GLY A 614 19.44 -7.76 19.24
CA GLY A 614 18.36 -8.74 19.10
C GLY A 614 17.40 -8.70 20.28
N GLY A 615 17.05 -9.87 20.83
CA GLY A 615 16.09 -9.97 21.94
C GLY A 615 16.54 -9.29 23.24
N ARG A 616 17.84 -9.01 23.38
CA ARG A 616 18.40 -8.30 24.55
C ARG A 616 17.90 -6.87 24.65
N LEU A 617 17.50 -6.27 23.53
CA LEU A 617 17.00 -4.89 23.53
C LEU A 617 15.64 -4.80 24.24
N LEU A 618 14.72 -5.73 23.97
CA LEU A 618 13.44 -5.84 24.68
C LEU A 618 13.61 -6.31 26.13
N GLY A 619 14.53 -7.22 26.39
CA GLY A 619 14.76 -7.74 27.75
C GLY A 619 15.43 -6.76 28.71
N ALA A 620 15.94 -5.64 28.21
CA ALA A 620 16.63 -4.62 29.01
C ALA A 620 15.72 -3.45 29.41
N VAL A 621 14.43 -3.52 29.08
CA VAL A 621 13.44 -2.48 29.37
C VAL A 621 12.72 -2.76 30.67
#